data_AF-A0A165G877-F1
#
_entry.id   AF-A0A165G877-F1
#
_cell.length_a   1.000
_cell.length_b   1.000
_cell.length_c   1.000
_cell.angle_alpha   90.00
_cell.angle_beta   90.00
_cell.angle_gamma   90.00
#
_symmetry.space_group_name_H-M   'P 1'
#
loop_
_entity.id
_entity.type
_entity.pdbx_description
1 polymer ?
#
loop_
_entity_poly.entity_id
_entity_poly.type
_entity_poly.pdbx_seq_one_letter_code
_entity_poly.pdbx_strand_id
1 'polypeptide(L)'
;WHIFTDLHRLRLHTESTISLAESMLKHLAHMLRQFKKTTCTAFAAVELVKEAQAHACHQADALSAATLSHSSQCLASTSALTMQSHDASVKRTKESNLNMYKLHSLPDYVKTIRTIGTTDSYTTCIIRV
;
A
#
# COMPACT_ATOMS: atom_id res chain seq x y z
N TRP A 1 0.43 -6.66 -15.38
CA TRP A 1 1.39 -7.14 -14.36
C TRP A 1 2.29 -8.25 -14.89
N HIS A 2 1.76 -9.32 -15.48
CA HIS A 2 2.57 -10.43 -16.03
C HIS A 2 3.55 -10.04 -17.16
N ILE A 3 3.16 -9.15 -18.08
CA ILE A 3 4.03 -8.76 -19.22
C ILE A 3 5.31 -8.05 -18.75
N PHE A 4 5.26 -7.23 -17.69
CA PHE A 4 6.43 -6.51 -17.18
C PHE A 4 7.38 -7.46 -16.44
N THR A 5 6.84 -8.44 -15.71
CA THR A 5 7.63 -9.45 -15.00
C THR A 5 8.28 -10.45 -15.96
N ASP A 6 7.62 -10.81 -17.06
CA ASP A 6 8.18 -11.73 -18.05
C ASP A 6 9.36 -11.11 -18.82
N LEU A 7 9.30 -9.80 -19.10
CA LEU A 7 10.41 -9.04 -19.68
C LEU A 7 11.65 -8.97 -18.77
N HIS A 8 11.44 -8.93 -17.45
CA HIS A 8 12.52 -8.93 -16.47
C HIS A 8 13.14 -10.32 -16.25
N ARG A 9 12.35 -11.40 -16.38
CA ARG A 9 12.83 -12.78 -16.23
C ARG A 9 13.62 -13.29 -17.43
N LEU A 10 13.39 -12.72 -18.62
CA LEU A 10 14.06 -13.11 -19.86
C LEU A 10 15.52 -12.62 -20.00
N ARG A 11 16.08 -11.89 -19.02
CA ARG A 11 17.47 -11.37 -19.01
C ARG A 11 17.91 -10.61 -20.28
N LEU A 12 16.99 -10.25 -21.18
CA LEU A 12 17.23 -9.40 -22.35
C LEU A 12 17.18 -7.93 -21.93
N HIS A 13 18.04 -7.54 -21.00
CA HIS A 13 18.26 -6.13 -20.66
C HIS A 13 19.16 -5.47 -21.68
N THR A 14 18.61 -5.25 -22.87
CA THR A 14 19.19 -4.34 -23.86
C THR A 14 18.79 -2.91 -23.49
N GLU A 15 19.61 -1.91 -23.82
CA GLU A 15 19.29 -0.50 -23.59
C GLU A 15 17.89 -0.09 -24.09
N SER A 16 17.41 -0.74 -25.15
CA SER A 16 16.08 -0.55 -25.69
C SER A 16 14.95 -1.01 -24.75
N THR A 17 15.10 -2.15 -24.06
CA THR A 17 14.07 -2.69 -23.17
C THR A 17 14.00 -1.90 -21.86
N ILE A 18 15.15 -1.46 -21.35
CA ILE A 18 15.25 -0.55 -20.19
C ILE A 18 14.56 0.78 -20.51
N SER A 19 14.88 1.39 -21.66
CA SER A 19 14.28 2.65 -22.09
C SER A 19 12.76 2.54 -22.30
N LEU A 20 12.29 1.41 -22.86
CA LEU A 20 10.86 1.13 -22.99
C LEU A 20 10.19 1.00 -21.61
N ALA A 21 10.83 0.30 -20.66
CA ALA A 21 10.33 0.16 -19.30
C ALA A 21 10.19 1.52 -18.60
N GLU A 22 11.16 2.42 -18.73
CA GLU A 22 11.05 3.79 -18.21
C GLU A 22 9.84 4.54 -18.79
N SER A 23 9.67 4.48 -20.11
CA SER A 23 8.57 5.15 -20.81
C SER A 23 7.20 4.62 -20.36
N MET A 24 7.08 3.30 -20.21
CA MET A 24 5.87 2.66 -19.71
C MET A 24 5.57 3.04 -18.26
N LEU A 25 6.58 3.09 -17.39
CA LEU A 25 6.40 3.49 -16.00
C LEU A 25 5.99 4.96 -15.86
N LYS A 26 6.58 5.84 -16.67
CA LYS A 26 6.17 7.25 -16.76
C LYS A 26 4.70 7.35 -17.16
N HIS A 27 4.30 6.65 -18.23
CA HIS A 27 2.90 6.60 -18.66
C HIS A 27 1.97 6.08 -17.57
N LEU A 28 2.30 4.96 -16.92
CA LEU A 28 1.54 4.40 -15.82
C LEU A 28 1.36 5.43 -14.68
N ALA A 29 2.44 6.10 -14.29
CA ALA A 29 2.40 7.11 -13.24
C ALA A 29 1.52 8.32 -13.61
N HIS A 30 1.54 8.75 -14.88
CA HIS A 30 0.63 9.77 -15.38
C HIS A 30 -0.83 9.31 -15.33
N MET A 31 -1.12 8.09 -15.80
CA MET A 31 -2.48 7.54 -15.76
C MET A 31 -3.01 7.39 -14.34
N LEU A 32 -2.17 6.99 -13.38
CA LEU A 32 -2.57 6.90 -11.96
C LEU A 32 -2.87 8.27 -11.36
N ARG A 33 -2.06 9.29 -11.66
CA ARG A 33 -2.33 10.68 -11.23
C ARG A 33 -3.61 11.21 -11.86
N GLN A 34 -3.83 10.95 -13.15
CA GLN A 34 -5.05 11.33 -13.84
C GLN A 34 -6.26 10.63 -13.23
N PHE A 35 -6.20 9.31 -13.01
CA PHE A 35 -7.25 8.54 -12.34
C PHE A 35 -7.60 9.12 -10.98
N LYS A 36 -6.61 9.46 -10.14
CA LYS A 36 -6.88 10.11 -8.85
C LYS A 36 -7.53 11.47 -9.01
N LYS A 37 -7.10 12.27 -9.98
CA LYS A 37 -7.65 13.61 -10.21
C LYS A 37 -9.06 13.59 -10.81
N THR A 38 -9.40 12.63 -11.67
CA THR A 38 -10.66 12.62 -12.42
C THR A 38 -11.67 11.65 -11.83
N THR A 39 -11.24 10.43 -11.51
CA THR A 39 -12.14 9.36 -11.08
C THR A 39 -12.39 9.44 -9.58
N CYS A 40 -11.36 9.64 -8.75
CA CYS A 40 -11.58 9.73 -7.30
C CYS A 40 -12.31 11.00 -6.88
N THR A 41 -12.31 12.07 -7.70
CA THR A 41 -13.15 13.25 -7.45
C THR A 41 -14.59 13.06 -7.92
N ALA A 42 -14.81 12.27 -8.98
CA ALA A 42 -16.14 11.98 -9.51
C ALA A 42 -16.88 10.91 -8.70
N PHE A 43 -16.15 9.97 -8.10
CA PHE A 43 -16.73 8.85 -7.35
C PHE A 43 -16.21 8.84 -5.91
N ALA A 44 -17.09 9.13 -4.96
CA ALA A 44 -16.83 8.95 -3.54
C ALA A 44 -16.83 7.45 -3.21
N ALA A 45 -15.65 6.82 -3.29
CA ALA A 45 -15.48 5.43 -2.92
C ALA A 45 -15.67 5.27 -1.39
N VAL A 46 -16.32 4.19 -1.01
CA VAL A 46 -16.65 3.84 0.38
C VAL A 46 -16.09 2.45 0.66
N GLU A 47 -15.69 2.22 1.92
CA GLU A 47 -15.29 0.89 2.39
C GLU A 47 -16.36 -0.18 2.09
N LEU A 48 -15.90 -1.35 1.66
CA LEU A 48 -16.81 -2.47 1.48
C LEU A 48 -17.31 -2.95 2.85
N VAL A 49 -18.51 -3.54 2.90
CA VAL A 49 -19.08 -4.08 4.14
C VAL A 49 -18.12 -5.03 4.85
N LYS A 50 -17.42 -5.88 4.08
CA LYS A 50 -16.40 -6.81 4.60
C LYS A 50 -15.20 -6.10 5.23
N GLU A 51 -14.74 -5.00 4.62
CA GLU A 51 -13.63 -4.20 5.14
C GLU A 51 -14.04 -3.46 6.42
N ALA A 52 -15.25 -2.88 6.44
CA ALA A 52 -15.79 -2.21 7.62
C ALA A 52 -15.92 -3.19 8.81
N GLN A 53 -16.38 -4.41 8.56
CA GLN A 53 -16.46 -5.47 9.58
C GLN A 53 -15.07 -5.86 10.09
N ALA A 54 -14.11 -6.12 9.19
CA ALA A 54 -12.74 -6.46 9.59
C ALA A 54 -12.10 -5.34 10.44
N HIS A 55 -12.33 -4.08 10.07
CA HIS A 55 -11.87 -2.92 10.82
C HIS A 55 -12.54 -2.81 12.21
N ALA A 56 -13.83 -3.13 12.32
CA ALA A 56 -14.52 -3.18 13.61
C ALA A 56 -13.93 -4.25 14.53
N CYS A 57 -13.64 -5.45 14.00
CA CYS A 57 -12.97 -6.52 14.73
C CYS A 57 -11.58 -6.08 15.23
N HIS A 58 -10.74 -5.54 14.36
CA HIS A 58 -9.41 -5.06 14.75
C HIS A 58 -9.44 -3.97 15.83
N GLN A 59 -10.42 -3.07 15.80
CA GLN A 59 -10.58 -2.08 16.88
C GLN A 59 -10.99 -2.72 18.20
N ALA A 60 -11.89 -3.72 18.18
CA ALA A 60 -12.27 -4.46 19.38
C ALA A 60 -11.09 -5.24 19.97
N ASP A 61 -10.27 -5.86 19.12
CA ASP A 61 -9.04 -6.55 19.53
C ASP A 61 -8.01 -5.58 20.14
N ALA A 62 -7.83 -4.40 19.54
CA ALA A 62 -6.92 -3.38 20.07
C ALA A 62 -7.39 -2.82 21.42
N LEU A 63 -8.71 -2.59 21.58
CA LEU A 63 -9.30 -2.12 22.84
C LEU A 63 -9.20 -3.19 23.93
N SER A 64 -9.48 -4.45 23.62
CA SER A 64 -9.34 -5.55 24.59
C SER A 64 -7.88 -5.76 25.01
N ALA A 65 -6.92 -5.66 24.08
CA ALA A 65 -5.49 -5.68 24.40
C ALA A 65 -5.04 -4.52 25.30
N ALA A 66 -5.56 -3.31 25.06
CA ALA A 66 -5.28 -2.13 25.89
C ALA A 66 -5.91 -2.22 27.30
N THR A 67 -7.02 -2.95 27.45
CA THR A 67 -7.70 -3.14 28.74
C THR A 67 -6.96 -4.17 29.61
N LEU A 68 -6.36 -5.19 29.00
CA LEU A 68 -5.52 -6.18 29.69
C LEU A 68 -4.17 -5.61 30.19
N SER A 69 -3.67 -4.52 29.60
CA SER A 69 -2.41 -3.88 30.03
C SER A 69 -2.56 -2.88 31.20
N HIS A 70 -3.79 -2.54 31.61
CA HIS A 70 -4.06 -1.62 32.73
C HIS A 70 -4.78 -2.32 33.89
N SER A 71 -4.28 -3.48 34.33
CA SER A 71 -4.59 -4.02 35.66
C SER A 71 -3.62 -3.46 36.70
N SER A 72 -3.82 -2.19 37.07
CA SER A 72 -3.49 -1.66 38.41
C SER A 72 -3.94 -0.19 38.50
N GLN A 73 -4.73 0.06 39.56
CA GLN A 73 -5.24 1.35 40.05
C GLN A 73 -6.54 1.87 39.44
N CYS A 74 -7.64 1.44 40.07
CA CYS A 74 -8.82 2.29 40.27
C CYS A 74 -8.47 3.44 41.23
N LEU A 75 -8.81 4.68 40.87
CA LEU A 75 -9.69 5.55 41.65
C LEU A 75 -10.09 6.79 40.82
N ALA A 76 -11.31 7.25 41.06
CA ALA A 76 -12.11 8.14 40.23
C ALA A 76 -11.49 9.50 39.84
N SER A 77 -11.79 9.94 38.62
CA SER A 77 -12.02 11.35 38.30
C SER A 77 -13.04 11.47 37.16
N THR A 78 -14.23 11.90 37.55
CA THR A 78 -15.35 12.35 36.75
C THR A 78 -14.96 13.58 35.94
N SER A 79 -14.85 13.46 34.61
CA SER A 79 -15.17 14.51 33.62
C SER A 79 -14.53 14.22 32.26
N ALA A 80 -15.35 13.80 31.29
CA ALA A 80 -15.23 13.96 29.83
C ALA A 80 -15.89 12.79 29.07
N LEU A 81 -17.11 12.42 29.47
CA LEU A 81 -18.01 11.65 28.60
C LEU A 81 -18.75 12.64 27.69
N THR A 82 -18.02 13.24 26.74
CA THR A 82 -18.67 13.85 25.58
C THR A 82 -18.87 12.77 24.55
N MET A 83 -20.01 12.10 24.70
CA MET A 83 -20.82 11.46 23.68
C MET A 83 -20.41 11.80 22.23
N GLN A 84 -19.75 10.86 21.56
CA GLN A 84 -19.92 10.64 20.12
C GLN A 84 -20.16 9.15 19.88
N SER A 85 -21.25 8.67 20.47
CA SER A 85 -21.92 7.44 20.06
C SER A 85 -23.26 7.82 19.44
N HIS A 86 -23.21 8.42 18.25
CA HIS A 86 -24.30 8.36 17.28
C HIS A 86 -23.79 8.88 15.94
N ASP A 87 -23.28 7.98 15.10
CA ASP A 87 -23.94 7.88 13.80
C ASP A 87 -23.86 6.45 13.27
N ALA A 88 -25.03 5.90 12.99
CA ALA A 88 -25.20 4.59 12.43
C ALA A 88 -24.64 4.60 10.99
N SER A 89 -23.77 3.65 10.65
CA SER A 89 -23.44 3.34 9.25
C SER A 89 -22.96 4.56 8.43
N VAL A 90 -22.08 5.41 9.00
CA VAL A 90 -21.32 6.35 8.16
C VAL A 90 -20.30 5.54 7.40
N LYS A 91 -20.73 5.09 6.23
CA LYS A 91 -19.93 4.58 5.11
C LYS A 91 -18.63 5.38 5.00
N ARG A 92 -17.54 4.86 5.58
CA ARG A 92 -16.24 5.55 5.59
C ARG A 92 -15.74 5.69 4.16
N THR A 93 -15.47 6.92 3.75
CA THR A 93 -14.92 7.20 2.42
C THR A 93 -13.48 6.70 2.34
N LYS A 94 -13.17 5.94 1.30
CA LYS A 94 -11.85 5.36 1.05
C LYS A 94 -11.19 6.04 -0.13
N GLU A 95 -10.17 6.83 0.14
CA GLU A 95 -9.38 7.45 -0.92
C GLU A 95 -8.27 6.54 -1.45
N SER A 96 -7.93 6.71 -2.73
CA SER A 96 -6.78 6.03 -3.34
C SER A 96 -5.47 6.63 -2.82
N ASN A 97 -4.67 5.81 -2.15
CA ASN A 97 -3.35 6.19 -1.66
C ASN A 97 -2.29 5.96 -2.75
N LEU A 98 -1.92 7.02 -3.46
CA LEU A 98 -0.82 7.00 -4.42
C LEU A 98 0.56 7.22 -3.76
N ASN A 99 0.61 7.66 -2.50
CA ASN A 99 1.85 7.86 -1.76
C ASN A 99 2.28 6.58 -1.02
N MET A 100 2.17 5.44 -1.70
CA MET A 100 2.63 4.17 -1.17
C MET A 100 4.04 3.88 -1.70
N TYR A 101 4.89 3.32 -0.86
CA TYR A 101 6.27 2.95 -1.20
C TYR A 101 6.37 2.20 -2.54
N LYS A 102 5.48 1.22 -2.77
CA LYS A 102 5.41 0.43 -4.00
C LYS A 102 5.31 1.29 -5.27
N LEU A 103 4.65 2.45 -5.18
CA LEU A 103 4.49 3.34 -6.32
C LEU A 103 5.69 4.27 -6.50
N HIS A 104 6.30 4.68 -5.38
CA HIS A 104 7.47 5.56 -5.38
C HIS A 104 8.74 4.84 -5.83
N SER A 105 8.87 3.55 -5.50
CA SER A 105 10.04 2.74 -5.85
C SER A 105 10.04 2.24 -7.30
N LEU A 106 8.89 2.30 -8.01
CA LEU A 106 8.76 1.81 -9.39
C LEU A 106 9.84 2.39 -10.33
N PRO A 107 10.02 3.72 -10.46
CA PRO A 107 11.05 4.30 -11.32
C PRO A 107 12.49 3.92 -10.90
N ASP A 108 12.72 3.72 -9.61
CA ASP A 108 14.03 3.35 -9.07
C ASP A 108 14.43 1.92 -9.46
N TYR A 109 13.48 1.03 -9.75
CA TYR A 109 13.79 -0.30 -10.30
C TYR A 109 14.53 -0.21 -11.63
N VAL A 110 14.16 0.74 -12.50
CA VAL A 110 14.82 0.84 -13.81
C VAL A 110 16.25 1.36 -13.66
N LYS A 111 16.44 2.34 -12.77
CA LYS A 111 17.77 2.89 -12.45
C LYS A 111 18.68 1.86 -11.79
N THR A 112 18.14 1.06 -10.87
CA THR A 112 18.89 -0.01 -10.21
C THR A 112 19.28 -1.10 -11.22
N ILE A 113 18.37 -1.53 -12.10
CA ILE A 113 18.70 -2.49 -13.17
C ILE A 113 19.83 -1.99 -14.07
N ARG A 114 19.84 -0.70 -14.41
CA ARG A 114 20.92 -0.10 -15.22
C ARG A 114 22.28 -0.11 -14.52
N THR A 115 22.31 0.03 -13.19
CA THR A 115 23.55 0.22 -12.42
C THR A 115 24.13 -1.09 -11.89
N ILE A 116 23.28 -2.00 -11.42
CA ILE A 116 23.67 -3.23 -10.72
C ILE A 116 23.08 -4.51 -11.35
N GLY A 117 22.31 -4.38 -12.43
CA GLY A 117 21.59 -5.50 -13.05
C GLY A 117 20.33 -5.90 -12.25
N THR A 118 19.66 -6.96 -12.68
CA THR A 118 18.48 -7.48 -11.96
C THR A 118 18.88 -8.26 -10.71
N THR A 119 18.18 -8.01 -9.61
CA THR A 119 18.40 -8.71 -8.33
C THR A 119 17.73 -10.08 -8.25
N ASP A 120 16.85 -10.41 -9.20
CA ASP A 120 16.11 -11.69 -9.30
C ASP A 120 17.03 -12.93 -9.36
N SER A 121 18.27 -12.74 -9.79
CA SER A 121 19.20 -13.79 -10.17
C SER A 121 20.41 -13.94 -9.24
N TYR A 122 20.45 -13.23 -8.11
CA TYR A 122 21.47 -13.46 -7.09
C TYR A 122 21.05 -14.64 -6.21
N THR A 123 21.56 -15.83 -6.53
CA THR A 123 21.50 -16.95 -5.58
C THR A 123 22.61 -16.76 -4.55
N THR A 124 22.25 -16.70 -3.27
CA THR A 124 23.23 -16.68 -2.16
C THR A 124 23.79 -18.07 -1.84
N CYS A 125 23.66 -19.03 -2.75
CA CYS A 125 24.13 -20.39 -2.51
C CYS A 125 25.65 -20.42 -2.50
N ILE A 126 26.22 -20.86 -1.38
CA ILE A 126 27.65 -21.11 -1.23
C ILE A 126 27.99 -22.30 -2.13
N ILE A 127 28.77 -22.06 -3.19
CA ILE A 127 29.34 -23.12 -4.03
C ILE A 127 30.48 -23.74 -3.23
N ARG A 128 30.31 -24.99 -2.78
CA ARG A 128 31.42 -25.78 -2.23
C ARG A 128 32.20 -26.37 -3.40
N VAL A 129 33.48 -26.01 -3.49
CA VAL A 129 34.49 -26.61 -4.39
C VAL A 129 35.10 -27.83 -3.70
#